data_AF-A0A073CC14-F1
#
_entry.id   AF-A0A073CC14-F1
#
_cell.length_a   1.000
_cell.length_b   1.000
_cell.length_c   1.000
_cell.angle_alpha   90.00
_cell.angle_beta   90.00
_cell.angle_gamma   90.00
#
_symmetry.space_group_name_H-M   'P 1'
#
loop_
_entity.id
_entity.type
_entity.pdbx_description
1 polymer ?
#
loop_
_entity_poly.entity_id
_entity_poly.type
_entity_poly.pdbx_seq_one_letter_code
_entity_poly.pdbx_strand_id
1 'polypeptide(L)'
;MILPLFLSLTLLAQAAPPVNEILQPQQVRPLPGQLDKIPVFNSNSPELILNEGILLSTFPKTNKKQPEAHLNFPFQGKFDIFAHHIAKPPQEHDLRTLYLGILAYNPGNKPVTINILEAASYLSQPDAPFIPLDAILDNSAGNIFAGPGSRVMNDILRGKRQTEFVEKIIIPPQSSRLLLNAPIPVKNLEPPLNGRSTLMRLESDGEVYIASLAKYATLQPNRIEIAPTLTEWEQLLQQGMLVTPRDRTPTPPNTNSEQIIYGRVAGVALGSRWNANIVDPNSSILTIPESGKAFSYPIATLPRGQLGTNQIQSAPLVVRYPDTAYQAHGNYGIEYNLILPLYNPKSQPQQVILTLQTPIKEEKLSQPGLRFFDPPAPQVFFRGTVRLSYEDDQGKSQIRYIHLVQRRGQQGEALVQLTLKPQETRPVKVDFLYPPDASAPQVLTVKTLPLK
;
A
#
# COMPACT_ATOMS: atom_id res chain seq x y z
N MET A 1 39.44 24.95 15.23
CA MET A 1 38.98 26.11 16.02
C MET A 1 38.69 27.24 15.06
N ILE A 2 37.40 27.52 14.86
CA ILE A 2 36.72 28.78 14.47
C ILE A 2 35.33 28.34 13.99
N LEU A 3 34.35 28.65 14.83
CA LEU A 3 32.92 28.46 14.65
C LEU A 3 32.41 29.52 13.65
N PRO A 4 31.49 29.22 12.72
CA PRO A 4 30.67 30.28 12.13
C PRO A 4 29.40 30.45 12.97
N LEU A 5 29.25 31.68 13.46
CA LEU A 5 28.07 32.24 14.10
C LEU A 5 26.79 31.94 13.32
N PHE A 6 25.76 31.50 14.02
CA PHE A 6 24.37 31.58 13.57
C PHE A 6 23.96 33.05 13.51
N LEU A 7 23.74 33.57 12.29
CA LEU A 7 22.97 34.80 12.10
C LEU A 7 21.48 34.45 12.23
N SER A 8 20.83 35.07 13.21
CA SER A 8 19.39 35.05 13.45
C SER A 8 18.66 35.78 12.32
N LEU A 9 18.28 35.07 11.26
CA LEU A 9 17.25 35.52 10.33
C LEU A 9 15.90 35.37 11.04
N THR A 10 15.40 36.46 11.61
CA THR A 10 13.98 36.61 11.92
C THR A 10 13.22 36.56 10.61
N LEU A 11 12.85 35.35 10.16
CA LEU A 11 11.75 35.20 9.22
C LEU A 11 10.51 35.74 9.92
N LEU A 12 10.06 36.92 9.52
CA LEU A 12 8.66 37.28 9.65
C LEU A 12 7.88 36.11 9.07
N ALA A 13 7.20 35.35 9.93
CA ALA A 13 6.24 34.36 9.50
C ALA A 13 5.14 35.12 8.75
N GLN A 14 5.28 35.25 7.43
CA GLN A 14 4.15 35.56 6.58
C GLN A 14 3.12 34.48 6.88
N ALA A 15 1.98 34.89 7.45
CA ALA A 15 0.83 34.02 7.59
C ALA A 15 0.60 33.37 6.23
N ALA A 16 0.60 32.03 6.18
CA ALA A 16 0.24 31.32 4.96
C ALA A 16 -1.09 31.91 4.46
N PRO A 17 -1.23 32.17 3.14
CA PRO A 17 -2.48 32.69 2.61
C PRO A 17 -3.64 31.79 3.06
N PRO A 18 -4.83 32.37 3.34
CA PRO A 18 -5.98 31.60 3.76
C PRO A 18 -6.24 30.49 2.75
N VAL A 19 -6.32 29.24 3.22
CA VAL A 19 -6.61 28.10 2.38
C VAL A 19 -8.11 28.13 2.07
N ASN A 20 -8.49 28.33 0.81
CA ASN A 20 -9.89 28.25 0.43
C ASN A 20 -10.34 26.78 0.51
N GLU A 21 -11.50 26.56 1.12
CA GLU A 21 -12.11 25.24 1.21
C GLU A 21 -13.37 25.17 0.34
N ILE A 22 -13.49 24.07 -0.40
CA ILE A 22 -14.70 23.73 -1.15
C ILE A 22 -15.46 22.67 -0.37
N LEU A 23 -16.71 22.97 0.00
CA LEU A 23 -17.66 21.96 0.46
C LEU A 23 -18.38 21.36 -0.73
N GLN A 24 -18.36 20.02 -0.84
CA GLN A 24 -19.23 19.26 -1.73
C GLN A 24 -20.32 18.59 -0.89
N PRO A 25 -21.57 19.12 -0.86
CA PRO A 25 -22.65 18.53 -0.08
C PRO A 25 -23.07 17.18 -0.68
N GLN A 26 -22.95 16.12 0.12
CA GLN A 26 -23.26 14.76 -0.31
C GLN A 26 -23.33 13.79 0.86
N GLN A 27 -23.95 12.64 0.64
CA GLN A 27 -23.93 11.55 1.60
C GLN A 27 -22.59 10.82 1.55
N VAL A 28 -22.00 10.55 2.72
CA VAL A 28 -20.85 9.64 2.86
C VAL A 28 -21.38 8.37 3.54
N ARG A 29 -21.23 7.23 2.88
CA ARG A 29 -21.75 5.92 3.29
C ARG A 29 -20.58 5.00 3.65
N PRO A 30 -20.70 4.11 4.65
CA PRO A 30 -19.68 3.09 4.89
C PRO A 30 -19.53 2.20 3.64
N LEU A 31 -18.31 1.79 3.34
CA LEU A 31 -18.05 0.87 2.22
C LEU A 31 -18.53 -0.53 2.63
N PRO A 32 -19.48 -1.15 1.90
CA PRO A 32 -19.91 -2.51 2.22
C PRO A 32 -18.80 -3.52 1.95
N GLY A 33 -19.02 -4.77 2.36
CA GLY A 33 -18.02 -5.82 2.26
C GLY A 33 -17.04 -5.80 3.42
N GLN A 34 -15.95 -6.54 3.27
CA GLN A 34 -14.95 -6.74 4.31
C GLN A 34 -13.61 -7.21 3.71
N LEU A 35 -12.56 -7.12 4.51
CA LEU A 35 -11.30 -7.81 4.23
C LEU A 35 -11.51 -9.33 4.22
N ASP A 36 -10.78 -10.01 3.34
CA ASP A 36 -10.58 -11.45 3.46
C ASP A 36 -9.74 -11.81 4.70
N LYS A 37 -9.46 -13.09 4.88
CA LYS A 37 -8.68 -13.61 6.02
C LYS A 37 -7.29 -14.09 5.61
N ILE A 38 -6.79 -13.69 4.44
CA ILE A 38 -5.47 -14.09 3.96
C ILE A 38 -4.41 -13.38 4.81
N PRO A 39 -3.48 -14.12 5.44
CA PRO A 39 -2.42 -13.51 6.23
C PRO A 39 -1.41 -12.81 5.32
N VAL A 40 -1.00 -11.60 5.71
CA VAL A 40 -0.04 -10.77 4.97
C VAL A 40 1.16 -10.48 5.87
N PHE A 41 2.31 -11.04 5.53
CA PHE A 41 3.60 -10.67 6.13
C PHE A 41 3.95 -9.25 5.72
N ASN A 42 3.95 -8.30 6.66
CA ASN A 42 4.15 -6.88 6.40
C ASN A 42 5.47 -6.39 7.00
N SER A 43 6.49 -6.17 6.16
CA SER A 43 7.81 -5.68 6.53
C SER A 43 8.02 -4.25 6.03
N ASN A 44 7.70 -3.26 6.87
CA ASN A 44 7.88 -1.84 6.56
C ASN A 44 8.36 -1.06 7.79
N SER A 45 8.84 -1.72 8.84
CA SER A 45 9.41 -1.05 10.01
C SER A 45 10.74 -1.69 10.42
N PRO A 46 11.87 -0.93 10.45
CA PRO A 46 11.95 0.45 9.96
C PRO A 46 11.78 0.52 8.45
N GLU A 47 11.28 1.64 7.92
CA GLU A 47 11.38 1.90 6.47
C GLU A 47 12.84 2.20 6.10
N LEU A 48 13.48 3.12 6.81
CA LEU A 48 14.88 3.48 6.57
C LEU A 48 15.82 2.51 7.30
N ILE A 49 16.60 1.73 6.53
CA ILE A 49 17.57 0.78 7.05
C ILE A 49 18.93 1.46 7.13
N LEU A 50 19.52 1.45 8.33
CA LEU A 50 20.85 1.98 8.61
C LEU A 50 21.85 0.90 9.06
N ASN A 51 21.38 -0.28 9.47
CA ASN A 51 22.23 -1.38 9.92
C ASN A 51 21.70 -2.76 9.47
N GLU A 52 22.55 -3.78 9.56
CA GLU A 52 22.16 -5.16 9.32
C GLU A 52 21.30 -5.71 10.47
N GLY A 53 20.41 -6.66 10.17
CA GLY A 53 19.58 -7.30 11.18
C GLY A 53 18.31 -7.93 10.64
N ILE A 54 17.44 -8.31 11.57
CA ILE A 54 16.10 -8.81 11.32
C ILE A 54 15.16 -7.61 11.13
N LEU A 55 14.45 -7.55 10.00
CA LEU A 55 13.42 -6.54 9.75
C LEU A 55 12.09 -7.02 10.32
N LEU A 56 11.74 -8.27 10.00
CA LEU A 56 10.60 -9.00 10.55
C LEU A 56 10.87 -10.50 10.49
N SER A 57 10.57 -11.23 11.56
CA SER A 57 10.64 -12.68 11.58
C SER A 57 9.42 -13.29 12.24
N THR A 58 8.83 -14.27 11.58
CA THR A 58 7.74 -15.09 12.13
C THR A 58 8.23 -16.44 12.67
N PHE A 59 9.52 -16.74 12.60
CA PHE A 59 10.09 -17.98 13.13
C PHE A 59 9.77 -18.20 14.62
N PRO A 60 9.86 -19.43 15.14
CA PRO A 60 9.80 -19.70 16.55
C PRO A 60 10.93 -19.01 17.32
N LYS A 61 10.65 -18.65 18.57
CA LYS A 61 11.61 -18.04 19.50
C LYS A 61 12.68 -19.01 19.99
N THR A 62 12.36 -20.30 19.98
CA THR A 62 13.21 -21.37 20.51
C THR A 62 14.57 -21.39 19.82
N ASN A 63 15.63 -21.54 20.63
CA ASN A 63 17.02 -21.58 20.18
C ASN A 63 17.50 -20.31 19.48
N LYS A 64 16.79 -19.18 19.49
CA LYS A 64 17.25 -17.91 18.91
C LYS A 64 18.05 -17.11 19.93
N LYS A 65 19.12 -16.44 19.49
CA LYS A 65 19.93 -15.59 20.37
C LYS A 65 19.13 -14.41 20.93
N GLN A 66 18.19 -13.90 20.14
CA GLN A 66 17.31 -12.78 20.48
C GLN A 66 15.84 -13.18 20.30
N PRO A 67 15.24 -13.90 21.26
CA PRO A 67 13.88 -14.44 21.16
C PRO A 67 12.81 -13.40 20.81
N GLU A 68 12.96 -12.16 21.25
CA GLU A 68 12.04 -11.03 21.01
C GLU A 68 12.03 -10.56 19.56
N ALA A 69 13.06 -10.89 18.77
CA ALA A 69 13.10 -10.60 17.34
C ALA A 69 12.22 -11.56 16.52
N HIS A 70 11.54 -12.54 17.13
CA HIS A 70 10.76 -13.56 16.42
C HIS A 70 9.33 -13.69 16.95
N LEU A 71 8.34 -13.60 16.05
CA LEU A 71 6.91 -13.53 16.40
C LEU A 71 6.20 -14.88 16.50
N ASN A 72 6.83 -15.98 16.07
CA ASN A 72 6.26 -17.34 16.10
C ASN A 72 4.87 -17.46 15.46
N PHE A 73 4.78 -17.24 14.15
CA PHE A 73 3.56 -17.36 13.36
C PHE A 73 3.80 -18.18 12.08
N PRO A 74 3.24 -19.39 11.95
CA PRO A 74 3.35 -20.16 10.71
C PRO A 74 2.37 -19.66 9.64
N PHE A 75 2.78 -19.74 8.38
CA PHE A 75 1.92 -19.55 7.21
C PHE A 75 1.59 -20.89 6.57
N GLN A 76 0.36 -21.06 6.09
CA GLN A 76 -0.08 -22.24 5.35
C GLN A 76 -1.23 -21.85 4.40
N GLY A 77 -1.33 -22.51 3.25
CA GLY A 77 -2.31 -22.13 2.22
C GLY A 77 -1.91 -20.80 1.59
N LYS A 78 -2.90 -19.95 1.27
CA LYS A 78 -2.65 -18.63 0.67
C LYS A 78 -2.12 -17.63 1.69
N PHE A 79 -1.08 -16.89 1.31
CA PHE A 79 -0.54 -15.78 2.09
C PHE A 79 0.19 -14.82 1.17
N ASP A 80 0.30 -13.56 1.60
CA ASP A 80 1.01 -12.52 0.86
C ASP A 80 2.23 -12.04 1.65
N ILE A 81 3.23 -11.53 0.93
CA ILE A 81 4.40 -10.86 1.50
C ILE A 81 4.49 -9.46 0.92
N PHE A 82 4.40 -8.45 1.78
CA PHE A 82 4.67 -7.05 1.46
C PHE A 82 5.94 -6.60 2.18
N ALA A 83 6.90 -6.05 1.43
CA ALA A 83 8.09 -5.43 1.99
C ALA A 83 8.38 -4.08 1.33
N HIS A 84 8.69 -3.07 2.13
CA HIS A 84 9.05 -1.74 1.64
C HIS A 84 10.11 -1.13 2.53
N HIS A 85 11.31 -0.91 1.98
CA HIS A 85 12.45 -0.39 2.73
C HIS A 85 13.32 0.52 1.87
N ILE A 86 14.00 1.45 2.53
CA ILE A 86 14.94 2.40 1.96
C ILE A 86 16.31 2.13 2.55
N ALA A 87 17.31 1.91 1.69
CA ALA A 87 18.69 1.84 2.10
C ALA A 87 19.32 3.23 2.08
N LYS A 88 20.07 3.54 3.15
CA LYS A 88 20.98 4.68 3.23
C LYS A 88 22.31 4.18 3.80
N PRO A 89 23.46 4.68 3.31
CA PRO A 89 24.76 4.37 3.88
C PRO A 89 24.77 4.56 5.40
N PRO A 90 25.37 3.62 6.16
CA PRO A 90 25.54 3.78 7.60
C PRO A 90 26.49 4.94 7.93
N GLN A 91 27.45 5.18 7.04
CA GLN A 91 28.41 6.28 7.05
C GLN A 91 28.63 6.75 5.62
N GLU A 92 28.96 8.03 5.41
CA GLU A 92 29.05 8.64 4.06
C GLU A 92 29.99 7.90 3.09
N HIS A 93 31.04 7.25 3.60
CA HIS A 93 32.02 6.53 2.80
C HIS A 93 31.71 5.03 2.64
N ASP A 94 30.77 4.47 3.40
CA ASP A 94 30.38 3.06 3.32
C ASP A 94 29.19 2.91 2.37
N LEU A 95 29.47 2.94 1.06
CA LEU A 95 28.47 2.83 0.00
C LEU A 95 28.19 1.37 -0.41
N ARG A 96 28.45 0.40 0.48
CA ARG A 96 28.19 -1.02 0.20
C ARG A 96 26.71 -1.22 -0.11
N THR A 97 26.43 -2.09 -1.08
CA THR A 97 25.03 -2.45 -1.41
C THR A 97 24.38 -3.18 -0.23
N LEU A 98 23.25 -2.67 0.25
CA LEU A 98 22.39 -3.39 1.16
C LEU A 98 21.58 -4.43 0.39
N TYR A 99 21.39 -5.63 0.93
CA TYR A 99 20.51 -6.66 0.40
C TYR A 99 19.29 -6.84 1.29
N LEU A 100 18.13 -7.05 0.66
CA LEU A 100 16.91 -7.53 1.27
C LEU A 100 16.78 -9.04 0.99
N GLY A 101 16.93 -9.85 2.04
CA GLY A 101 16.68 -11.28 2.01
C GLY A 101 15.28 -11.61 2.52
N ILE A 102 14.54 -12.47 1.81
CA ILE A 102 13.30 -13.06 2.30
C ILE A 102 13.49 -14.57 2.35
N LEU A 103 13.50 -15.12 3.55
CA LEU A 103 13.75 -16.52 3.83
C LEU A 103 12.43 -17.22 4.18
N ALA A 104 12.22 -18.41 3.61
CA ALA A 104 11.17 -19.34 4.00
C ALA A 104 11.79 -20.61 4.59
N TYR A 105 11.24 -21.09 5.71
CA TYR A 105 11.69 -22.30 6.39
C TYR A 105 10.53 -23.27 6.55
N ASN A 106 10.81 -24.53 6.22
CA ASN A 106 9.89 -25.64 6.41
C ASN A 106 10.23 -26.35 7.74
N PRO A 107 9.38 -26.27 8.78
CA PRO A 107 9.60 -26.95 10.05
C PRO A 107 9.28 -28.45 10.00
N GLY A 108 8.57 -28.90 8.97
CA GLY A 108 8.07 -30.26 8.84
C GLY A 108 9.14 -31.28 8.44
N ASN A 109 8.75 -32.55 8.48
CA ASN A 109 9.57 -33.70 8.08
C ASN A 109 9.35 -34.13 6.62
N LYS A 110 8.51 -33.41 5.88
CA LYS A 110 8.23 -33.63 4.45
C LYS A 110 8.57 -32.35 3.66
N PRO A 111 8.97 -32.44 2.39
CA PRO A 111 9.13 -31.26 1.55
C PRO A 111 7.84 -30.45 1.48
N VAL A 112 7.97 -29.11 1.42
CA VAL A 112 6.87 -28.17 1.24
C VAL A 112 7.08 -27.40 -0.05
N THR A 113 6.02 -27.22 -0.83
CA THR A 113 6.01 -26.41 -2.05
C THR A 113 5.33 -25.08 -1.79
N ILE A 114 6.03 -23.98 -2.10
CA ILE A 114 5.44 -22.65 -2.19
C ILE A 114 5.28 -22.30 -3.68
N ASN A 115 4.04 -22.13 -4.13
CA ASN A 115 3.72 -21.54 -5.42
C ASN A 115 3.77 -20.02 -5.32
N ILE A 116 4.48 -19.36 -6.24
CA ILE A 116 4.53 -17.91 -6.37
C ILE A 116 3.53 -17.54 -7.46
N LEU A 117 2.36 -17.05 -7.07
CA LEU A 117 1.24 -16.76 -7.98
C LEU A 117 1.49 -15.45 -8.75
N GLU A 118 1.82 -14.40 -8.00
CA GLU A 118 2.12 -13.07 -8.50
C GLU A 118 3.31 -12.54 -7.68
N ALA A 119 4.23 -11.81 -8.30
CA ALA A 119 5.38 -11.26 -7.58
C ALA A 119 6.02 -10.12 -8.38
N ALA A 120 6.26 -9.00 -7.70
CA ALA A 120 7.00 -7.89 -8.24
C ALA A 120 7.88 -7.24 -7.16
N SER A 121 9.11 -6.86 -7.54
CA SER A 121 10.06 -6.13 -6.73
C SER A 121 10.81 -5.10 -7.57
N TYR A 122 10.77 -3.83 -7.16
CA TYR A 122 11.38 -2.74 -7.91
C TYR A 122 12.15 -1.79 -7.01
N LEU A 123 13.24 -1.24 -7.53
CA LEU A 123 13.98 -0.14 -6.93
C LEU A 123 13.34 1.21 -7.27
N SER A 124 13.52 2.21 -6.40
CA SER A 124 13.21 3.59 -6.77
C SER A 124 14.15 4.11 -7.84
N GLN A 125 15.40 3.63 -7.86
CA GLN A 125 16.38 3.98 -8.88
C GLN A 125 17.18 2.73 -9.26
N PRO A 126 17.28 2.36 -10.56
CA PRO A 126 16.76 3.07 -11.73
C PRO A 126 15.32 2.68 -12.12
N ASP A 127 14.73 1.66 -11.49
CA ASP A 127 13.55 1.00 -12.04
C ASP A 127 12.29 1.90 -12.04
N ALA A 128 12.02 2.61 -10.96
CA ALA A 128 10.79 3.38 -10.78
C ALA A 128 11.02 4.70 -10.05
N PRO A 129 11.69 5.68 -10.68
CA PRO A 129 11.96 6.97 -10.07
C PRO A 129 10.68 7.74 -9.71
N PHE A 130 10.79 8.58 -8.69
CA PHE A 130 9.73 9.52 -8.33
C PHE A 130 9.75 10.71 -9.31
N ILE A 131 9.08 10.54 -10.44
CA ILE A 131 8.92 11.59 -11.46
C ILE A 131 7.59 12.35 -11.28
N PRO A 132 7.52 13.64 -11.67
CA PRO A 132 6.24 14.32 -11.80
C PRO A 132 5.41 13.66 -12.91
N LEU A 133 4.12 13.48 -12.66
CA LEU A 133 3.14 12.97 -13.61
C LEU A 133 1.89 13.83 -13.50
N ASP A 134 1.13 13.91 -14.60
CA ASP A 134 -0.18 14.56 -14.61
C ASP A 134 -1.17 13.83 -13.69
N ALA A 135 -2.25 14.52 -13.34
CA ALA A 135 -3.23 14.00 -12.39
C ALA A 135 -3.89 12.69 -12.86
N ILE A 136 -4.09 12.55 -14.18
CA ILE A 136 -4.73 11.40 -14.81
C ILE A 136 -4.00 11.04 -16.09
N LEU A 137 -3.57 9.79 -16.22
CA LEU A 137 -2.90 9.28 -17.39
C LEU A 137 -3.49 7.91 -17.78
N ASP A 138 -3.69 7.67 -19.08
CA ASP A 138 -3.96 6.32 -19.55
C ASP A 138 -2.75 5.45 -19.28
N ASN A 139 -2.98 4.29 -18.66
CA ASN A 139 -1.96 3.32 -18.34
C ASN A 139 -2.31 1.96 -18.92
N SER A 140 -2.95 1.90 -20.09
CA SER A 140 -3.35 0.62 -20.70
C SER A 140 -2.14 -0.29 -20.94
N ALA A 141 -1.00 0.27 -21.35
CA ALA A 141 0.27 -0.44 -21.54
C ALA A 141 0.98 -0.85 -20.22
N GLY A 142 0.61 -0.27 -19.08
CA GLY A 142 1.19 -0.59 -17.78
C GLY A 142 2.60 -0.06 -17.56
N ASN A 143 3.04 0.96 -18.30
CA ASN A 143 4.36 1.57 -18.22
C ASN A 143 4.38 2.96 -17.54
N ILE A 144 3.22 3.46 -17.08
CA ILE A 144 3.12 4.70 -16.31
C ILE A 144 3.12 4.39 -14.81
N PHE A 145 4.12 4.91 -14.11
CA PHE A 145 4.32 4.80 -12.68
C PHE A 145 5.29 5.88 -12.19
N ALA A 146 5.25 6.20 -10.90
CA ALA A 146 6.28 7.02 -10.27
C ALA A 146 6.49 6.56 -8.82
N GLY A 147 7.67 6.01 -8.54
CA GLY A 147 7.96 5.31 -7.28
C GLY A 147 7.78 3.78 -7.39
N PRO A 148 8.60 2.99 -6.67
CA PRO A 148 8.59 1.53 -6.76
C PRO A 148 7.27 0.93 -6.24
N GLY A 149 6.64 1.55 -5.25
CA GLY A 149 5.33 1.16 -4.75
C GLY A 149 4.25 1.20 -5.83
N SER A 150 4.15 2.33 -6.54
CA SER A 150 3.22 2.49 -7.66
C SER A 150 3.44 1.43 -8.76
N ARG A 151 4.71 1.08 -9.05
CA ARG A 151 5.05 0.11 -10.10
C ARG A 151 4.72 -1.33 -9.68
N VAL A 152 5.08 -1.73 -8.46
CA VAL A 152 4.72 -3.04 -7.89
C VAL A 152 3.21 -3.24 -7.92
N MET A 153 2.43 -2.27 -7.42
CA MET A 153 0.97 -2.38 -7.39
C MET A 153 0.34 -2.49 -8.78
N ASN A 154 0.87 -1.77 -9.78
CA ASN A 154 0.39 -1.87 -11.15
C ASN A 154 0.65 -3.25 -11.79
N ASP A 155 1.80 -3.87 -11.52
CA ASP A 155 2.11 -5.21 -12.05
C ASP A 155 1.29 -6.31 -11.38
N ILE A 156 1.12 -6.24 -10.05
CA ILE A 156 0.28 -7.20 -9.30
C ILE A 156 -1.20 -7.05 -9.69
N LEU A 157 -1.71 -5.83 -9.88
CA LEU A 157 -3.08 -5.61 -10.39
C LEU A 157 -3.34 -6.30 -11.75
N ARG A 158 -2.29 -6.53 -12.53
CA ARG A 158 -2.32 -7.20 -13.83
C ARG A 158 -2.05 -8.70 -13.74
N GLY A 159 -1.93 -9.26 -12.54
CA GLY A 159 -1.63 -10.67 -12.33
C GLY A 159 -0.23 -11.06 -12.78
N LYS A 160 0.74 -10.13 -12.75
CA LYS A 160 2.11 -10.43 -13.21
C LYS A 160 2.94 -11.09 -12.12
N ARG A 161 3.75 -12.05 -12.56
CA ARG A 161 4.94 -12.54 -11.86
C ARG A 161 6.15 -12.14 -12.70
N GLN A 162 7.04 -11.32 -12.14
CA GLN A 162 8.26 -10.95 -12.87
C GLN A 162 9.11 -12.19 -13.15
N THR A 163 9.88 -12.14 -14.23
CA THR A 163 10.65 -13.28 -14.76
C THR A 163 11.72 -13.80 -13.81
N GLU A 164 12.24 -12.95 -12.92
CA GLU A 164 13.20 -13.31 -11.88
C GLU A 164 12.59 -14.17 -10.76
N PHE A 165 11.26 -14.16 -10.60
CA PHE A 165 10.57 -15.04 -9.66
C PHE A 165 10.20 -16.35 -10.36
N VAL A 166 10.73 -17.45 -9.83
CA VAL A 166 10.33 -18.79 -10.27
C VAL A 166 8.85 -19.04 -9.94
N GLU A 167 8.22 -19.98 -10.64
CA GLU A 167 6.82 -20.33 -10.40
C GLU A 167 6.60 -21.02 -9.05
N LYS A 168 7.55 -21.85 -8.62
CA LYS A 168 7.47 -22.57 -7.37
C LYS A 168 8.83 -22.83 -6.76
N ILE A 169 8.86 -22.95 -5.43
CA ILE A 169 10.04 -23.30 -4.64
C ILE A 169 9.69 -24.51 -3.79
N ILE A 170 10.53 -25.55 -3.87
CA ILE A 170 10.42 -26.73 -2.99
C ILE A 170 11.44 -26.58 -1.87
N ILE A 171 10.95 -26.58 -0.64
CA ILE A 171 11.74 -26.45 0.58
C ILE A 171 11.86 -27.85 1.21
N PRO A 172 13.07 -28.42 1.28
CA PRO A 172 13.27 -29.71 1.95
C PRO A 172 12.84 -29.68 3.42
N PRO A 173 12.62 -30.85 4.05
CA PRO A 173 12.38 -30.94 5.47
C PRO A 173 13.42 -30.18 6.30
N GLN A 174 12.96 -29.46 7.33
CA GLN A 174 13.82 -28.80 8.33
C GLN A 174 14.91 -27.91 7.70
N SER A 175 14.59 -27.30 6.56
CA SER A 175 15.54 -26.52 5.76
C SER A 175 14.94 -25.19 5.33
N SER A 176 15.80 -24.28 4.89
CA SER A 176 15.39 -22.98 4.37
C SER A 176 15.64 -22.83 2.86
N ARG A 177 14.88 -21.94 2.24
CA ARG A 177 15.10 -21.42 0.87
C ARG A 177 14.85 -19.91 0.85
N LEU A 178 15.56 -19.21 -0.05
CA LEU A 178 15.33 -17.79 -0.29
C LEU A 178 14.17 -17.63 -1.29
N LEU A 179 13.17 -16.84 -0.91
CA LEU A 179 12.15 -16.33 -1.81
C LEU A 179 12.65 -15.07 -2.55
N LEU A 180 13.54 -14.31 -1.90
CA LEU A 180 14.16 -13.11 -2.44
C LEU A 180 15.57 -12.95 -1.88
N ASN A 181 16.52 -12.53 -2.72
CA ASN A 181 17.84 -12.05 -2.31
C ASN A 181 18.22 -10.88 -3.20
N ALA A 182 17.70 -9.69 -2.89
CA ALA A 182 17.68 -8.59 -3.83
C ALA A 182 18.53 -7.39 -3.37
N PRO A 183 19.37 -6.81 -4.24
CA PRO A 183 20.20 -5.67 -3.90
C PRO A 183 19.38 -4.37 -3.80
N ILE A 184 19.85 -3.43 -2.99
CA ILE A 184 19.39 -2.05 -2.87
C ILE A 184 20.64 -1.15 -2.98
N PRO A 185 21.17 -0.95 -4.20
CA PRO A 185 22.42 -0.22 -4.40
C PRO A 185 22.18 1.27 -4.17
N VAL A 186 23.12 1.91 -3.46
CA VAL A 186 23.15 3.37 -3.23
C VAL A 186 24.35 4.04 -3.89
N LYS A 187 25.31 3.24 -4.34
CA LYS A 187 26.51 3.69 -5.04
C LYS A 187 26.11 4.40 -6.34
N ASN A 188 26.69 5.58 -6.56
CA ASN A 188 26.43 6.48 -7.69
C ASN A 188 25.06 7.22 -7.66
N LEU A 189 24.33 7.19 -6.54
CA LEU A 189 23.13 8.02 -6.36
C LEU A 189 23.46 9.27 -5.54
N GLU A 190 22.81 10.38 -5.85
CA GLU A 190 22.94 11.66 -5.13
C GLU A 190 21.54 12.18 -4.74
N PRO A 191 21.18 12.20 -3.44
CA PRO A 191 21.91 11.59 -2.33
C PRO A 191 21.97 10.05 -2.45
N PRO A 192 22.89 9.36 -1.74
CA PRO A 192 23.02 7.90 -1.78
C PRO A 192 21.85 7.22 -1.05
N LEU A 193 20.68 7.19 -1.70
CA LEU A 193 19.42 6.72 -1.14
C LEU A 193 18.65 5.92 -2.20
N ASN A 194 18.19 4.73 -1.84
CA ASN A 194 17.39 3.92 -2.75
C ASN A 194 16.36 3.10 -1.99
N GLY A 195 15.12 3.09 -2.49
CA GLY A 195 14.02 2.30 -1.95
C GLY A 195 13.81 1.01 -2.75
N ARG A 196 13.35 -0.06 -2.10
CA ARG A 196 12.83 -1.27 -2.74
C ARG A 196 11.43 -1.56 -2.20
N SER A 197 10.48 -1.73 -3.11
CA SER A 197 9.16 -2.28 -2.79
C SER A 197 9.05 -3.69 -3.35
N THR A 198 8.44 -4.59 -2.60
CA THR A 198 8.14 -5.97 -3.00
C THR A 198 6.74 -6.34 -2.57
N LEU A 199 5.97 -6.94 -3.47
CA LEU A 199 4.71 -7.63 -3.14
C LEU A 199 4.71 -9.00 -3.82
N MET A 200 4.36 -10.03 -3.07
CA MET A 200 4.22 -11.41 -3.55
C MET A 200 2.90 -11.99 -3.05
N ARG A 201 2.19 -12.68 -3.94
CA ARG A 201 1.04 -13.55 -3.60
C ARG A 201 1.45 -15.00 -3.72
N LEU A 202 1.30 -15.76 -2.66
CA LEU A 202 1.84 -17.11 -2.56
C LEU A 202 0.80 -18.10 -2.08
N GLU A 203 1.08 -19.38 -2.32
CA GLU A 203 0.32 -20.50 -1.76
C GLU A 203 1.26 -21.62 -1.35
N SER A 204 1.20 -22.05 -0.09
CA SER A 204 2.01 -23.14 0.46
C SER A 204 1.17 -24.38 0.73
N ASP A 205 1.65 -25.56 0.32
CA ASP A 205 1.03 -26.86 0.59
C ASP A 205 1.30 -27.40 2.01
N GLY A 206 2.13 -26.72 2.79
CA GLY A 206 2.42 -27.02 4.19
C GLY A 206 2.77 -25.78 5.01
N GLU A 207 3.01 -25.95 6.31
CA GLU A 207 3.42 -24.85 7.19
C GLU A 207 4.82 -24.34 6.84
N VAL A 208 4.99 -23.02 6.81
CA VAL A 208 6.28 -22.35 6.63
C VAL A 208 6.41 -21.14 7.53
N TYR A 209 7.64 -20.84 7.94
CA TYR A 209 7.98 -19.59 8.64
C TYR A 209 8.73 -18.66 7.71
N ILE A 210 8.40 -17.37 7.76
CA ILE A 210 8.97 -16.33 6.90
C ILE A 210 9.77 -15.31 7.73
N ALA A 211 10.90 -14.86 7.18
CA ALA A 211 11.65 -13.72 7.72
C ALA A 211 12.16 -12.81 6.60
N SER A 212 12.12 -11.51 6.83
CA SER A 212 12.81 -10.48 6.05
C SER A 212 14.01 -9.97 6.83
N LEU A 213 15.16 -9.89 6.14
CA LEU A 213 16.46 -9.61 6.74
C LEU A 213 17.19 -8.56 5.89
N ALA A 214 17.99 -7.73 6.56
CA ALA A 214 18.85 -6.74 5.92
C ALA A 214 20.32 -7.08 6.17
N LYS A 215 21.14 -7.13 5.13
CA LYS A 215 22.57 -7.40 5.23
C LYS A 215 23.34 -6.69 4.12
N TYR A 216 24.47 -6.05 4.43
CA TYR A 216 25.33 -5.46 3.42
C TYR A 216 26.10 -6.53 2.67
N ALA A 217 26.47 -6.23 1.43
CA ALA A 217 27.34 -7.07 0.64
C ALA A 217 28.68 -7.29 1.35
N THR A 218 29.20 -8.51 1.23
CA THR A 218 30.57 -8.81 1.64
C THR A 218 31.53 -8.30 0.58
N LEU A 219 32.56 -7.55 0.99
CA LEU A 219 33.63 -7.10 0.08
C LEU A 219 34.72 -8.15 0.01
N GLN A 220 34.99 -8.65 -1.19
CA GLN A 220 36.18 -9.45 -1.46
C GLN A 220 37.46 -8.58 -1.48
N PRO A 221 38.66 -9.18 -1.34
CA PRO A 221 39.94 -8.45 -1.42
C PRO A 221 40.11 -7.61 -2.70
N ASN A 222 39.51 -8.04 -3.82
CA ASN A 222 39.48 -7.33 -5.09
C ASN A 222 38.41 -6.21 -5.16
N ARG A 223 37.76 -5.88 -4.04
CA ARG A 223 36.67 -4.90 -3.89
C ARG A 223 35.39 -5.24 -4.67
N ILE A 224 35.20 -6.50 -5.07
CA ILE A 224 33.93 -6.97 -5.62
C ILE A 224 32.96 -7.25 -4.47
N GLU A 225 31.75 -6.72 -4.59
CA GLU A 225 30.65 -6.99 -3.67
C GLU A 225 30.00 -8.33 -4.00
N ILE A 226 29.79 -9.15 -2.97
CA ILE A 226 29.09 -10.43 -3.07
C ILE A 226 27.78 -10.37 -2.30
N ALA A 227 26.72 -10.80 -2.97
CA ALA A 227 25.40 -10.97 -2.36
C ALA A 227 25.46 -11.97 -1.20
N PRO A 228 24.78 -11.72 -0.08
CA PRO A 228 24.78 -12.67 1.02
C PRO A 228 24.20 -14.03 0.61
N THR A 229 24.87 -15.08 1.07
CA THR A 229 24.52 -16.48 0.83
C THR A 229 23.38 -16.93 1.74
N LEU A 230 22.74 -18.06 1.41
CA LEU A 230 21.72 -18.69 2.26
C LEU A 230 22.22 -18.91 3.69
N THR A 231 23.45 -19.42 3.85
CA THR A 231 24.06 -19.66 5.16
C THR A 231 24.27 -18.38 5.94
N GLU A 232 24.69 -17.28 5.31
CA GLU A 232 24.82 -15.98 5.99
C GLU A 232 23.45 -15.43 6.44
N TRP A 233 22.39 -15.64 5.65
CA TRP A 233 21.03 -15.28 6.05
C TRP A 233 20.53 -16.12 7.23
N GLU A 234 20.77 -17.43 7.22
CA GLU A 234 20.41 -18.32 8.32
C GLU A 234 21.18 -17.98 9.61
N GLN A 235 22.47 -17.64 9.50
CA GLN A 235 23.27 -17.16 10.62
C GLN A 235 22.74 -15.83 11.16
N LEU A 236 22.42 -14.87 10.29
CA LEU A 236 21.83 -13.59 10.71
C LEU A 236 20.47 -13.79 11.39
N LEU A 237 19.62 -14.67 10.87
CA LEU A 237 18.35 -15.01 11.50
C LEU A 237 18.53 -15.66 12.88
N GLN A 238 19.60 -16.44 13.06
CA GLN A 238 19.86 -17.17 14.30
C GLN A 238 20.48 -16.28 15.40
N GLN A 239 21.36 -15.36 15.01
CA GLN A 239 22.22 -14.60 15.91
C GLN A 239 21.91 -13.10 15.94
N GLY A 240 21.19 -12.59 14.95
CA GLY A 240 20.93 -11.18 14.73
C GLY A 240 19.92 -10.59 15.70
N MET A 241 19.93 -9.26 15.77
CA MET A 241 18.94 -8.44 16.47
C MET A 241 17.98 -7.81 15.45
N LEU A 242 16.91 -7.18 15.94
CA LEU A 242 16.13 -6.28 15.10
C LEU A 242 17.00 -5.11 14.59
N VAL A 243 16.77 -4.71 13.35
CA VAL A 243 17.35 -3.49 12.75
C VAL A 243 16.97 -2.26 13.58
N THR A 244 17.91 -1.35 13.81
CA THR A 244 17.74 -0.12 14.58
C THR A 244 18.46 1.07 13.91
N PRO A 245 17.92 2.30 13.98
CA PRO A 245 16.75 2.73 14.73
C PRO A 245 15.44 2.19 14.14
N ARG A 246 14.44 2.02 15.02
CA ARG A 246 13.05 1.72 14.64
C ARG A 246 12.30 3.02 14.33
N ASP A 247 11.12 2.92 13.75
CA ASP A 247 10.23 4.08 13.57
C ASP A 247 9.76 4.65 14.90
N ARG A 248 9.06 5.80 14.83
CA ARG A 248 8.39 6.37 16.01
C ARG A 248 7.36 5.38 16.55
N THR A 249 7.40 5.16 17.87
CA THR A 249 6.41 4.34 18.57
C THR A 249 4.99 4.84 18.28
N PRO A 250 4.06 3.95 17.87
CA PRO A 250 2.70 4.36 17.58
C PRO A 250 1.93 4.74 18.85
N THR A 251 0.97 5.62 18.68
CA THR A 251 0.02 5.98 19.73
C THR A 251 -0.88 4.77 20.01
N PRO A 252 -0.97 4.29 21.26
CA PRO A 252 -1.87 3.18 21.60
C PRO A 252 -3.34 3.50 21.26
N PRO A 253 -4.13 2.50 20.80
CA PRO A 253 -5.56 2.68 20.57
C PRO A 253 -6.28 3.15 21.83
N ASN A 254 -7.41 3.85 21.65
CA ASN A 254 -8.26 4.34 22.74
C ASN A 254 -7.58 5.30 23.73
N THR A 255 -6.47 5.93 23.33
CA THR A 255 -5.86 7.03 24.08
C THR A 255 -6.42 8.36 23.59
N ASN A 256 -6.66 9.31 24.51
CA ASN A 256 -7.15 10.66 24.20
C ASN A 256 -6.01 11.59 23.74
N SER A 257 -5.07 11.07 22.94
CA SER A 257 -3.99 11.90 22.42
C SER A 257 -4.51 12.86 21.33
N GLU A 258 -4.04 14.10 21.37
CA GLU A 258 -4.30 15.12 20.34
C GLU A 258 -3.65 14.76 19.01
N GLN A 259 -2.51 14.04 19.06
CA GLN A 259 -1.78 13.60 17.88
C GLN A 259 -1.68 12.07 17.84
N ILE A 260 -2.09 11.49 16.71
CA ILE A 260 -1.98 10.06 16.48
C ILE A 260 -0.75 9.76 15.61
N ILE A 261 0.14 8.92 16.14
CA ILE A 261 1.21 8.29 15.38
C ILE A 261 0.69 6.90 15.03
N TYR A 262 0.35 6.66 13.76
CA TYR A 262 -0.14 5.36 13.32
C TYR A 262 0.95 4.28 13.38
N GLY A 263 2.21 4.68 13.15
CA GLY A 263 3.36 3.78 13.03
C GLY A 263 3.42 3.08 11.67
N ARG A 264 4.61 2.59 11.31
CA ARG A 264 4.77 1.64 10.21
C ARG A 264 4.52 0.22 10.72
N VAL A 265 4.35 -0.74 9.80
CA VAL A 265 3.96 -2.12 10.13
C VAL A 265 5.15 -3.09 10.05
N ALA A 266 5.35 -3.87 11.10
CA ALA A 266 6.21 -5.05 11.18
C ALA A 266 5.45 -6.15 11.94
N GLY A 267 4.79 -7.02 11.20
CA GLY A 267 3.92 -8.06 11.75
C GLY A 267 3.16 -8.82 10.67
N VAL A 268 2.15 -9.57 11.09
CA VAL A 268 1.24 -10.27 10.18
C VAL A 268 -0.15 -9.66 10.29
N ALA A 269 -0.63 -9.11 9.19
CA ALA A 269 -2.00 -8.60 9.06
C ALA A 269 -2.95 -9.68 8.54
N LEU A 270 -4.25 -9.54 8.80
CA LEU A 270 -5.29 -10.34 8.13
C LEU A 270 -6.04 -9.47 7.12
N GLY A 271 -5.97 -9.85 5.85
CA GLY A 271 -6.65 -9.16 4.76
C GLY A 271 -5.69 -8.79 3.64
N SER A 272 -5.77 -9.50 2.52
CA SER A 272 -5.07 -9.16 1.27
C SER A 272 -5.97 -8.41 0.28
N ARG A 273 -7.28 -8.59 0.39
CA ARG A 273 -8.28 -8.00 -0.49
C ARG A 273 -9.54 -7.58 0.27
N TRP A 274 -10.07 -6.41 -0.04
CA TRP A 274 -11.42 -5.97 0.30
C TRP A 274 -12.36 -6.26 -0.87
N ASN A 275 -13.35 -7.13 -0.67
CA ASN A 275 -14.34 -7.43 -1.71
C ASN A 275 -15.67 -6.78 -1.34
N ALA A 276 -16.27 -6.04 -2.28
CA ALA A 276 -17.56 -5.40 -2.07
C ALA A 276 -18.43 -5.43 -3.33
N ASN A 277 -19.68 -5.85 -3.18
CA ASN A 277 -20.76 -5.52 -4.10
C ASN A 277 -21.55 -4.35 -3.49
N ILE A 278 -21.39 -3.16 -4.05
CA ILE A 278 -21.96 -1.93 -3.50
C ILE A 278 -23.37 -1.78 -4.03
N VAL A 279 -24.36 -2.10 -3.20
CA VAL A 279 -25.80 -2.08 -3.52
C VAL A 279 -26.57 -1.27 -2.48
N ASP A 280 -27.81 -0.92 -2.80
CA ASP A 280 -28.75 -0.39 -1.82
C ASP A 280 -29.09 -1.45 -0.75
N PRO A 281 -29.52 -1.05 0.46
CA PRO A 281 -29.93 -1.99 1.50
C PRO A 281 -31.00 -2.97 1.00
N ASN A 282 -30.79 -4.27 1.23
CA ASN A 282 -31.69 -5.36 0.80
C ASN A 282 -31.97 -5.40 -0.72
N SER A 283 -31.01 -4.97 -1.53
CA SER A 283 -31.12 -4.90 -2.99
C SER A 283 -29.98 -5.64 -3.71
N SER A 284 -30.12 -5.80 -5.02
CA SER A 284 -29.06 -6.28 -5.94
C SER A 284 -28.52 -5.16 -6.85
N ILE A 285 -29.09 -3.96 -6.73
CA ILE A 285 -28.76 -2.78 -7.54
C ILE A 285 -28.31 -1.63 -6.64
N LEU A 286 -27.62 -0.66 -7.24
CA LEU A 286 -27.25 0.61 -6.63
C LEU A 286 -27.94 1.75 -7.35
N THR A 287 -28.98 2.31 -6.74
CA THR A 287 -29.72 3.44 -7.31
C THR A 287 -28.80 4.67 -7.39
N ILE A 288 -28.67 5.22 -8.59
CA ILE A 288 -27.89 6.44 -8.82
C ILE A 288 -28.51 7.62 -8.06
N PRO A 289 -27.72 8.60 -7.58
CA PRO A 289 -28.26 9.73 -6.85
C PRO A 289 -29.16 10.59 -7.75
N GLU A 290 -30.01 11.43 -7.14
CA GLU A 290 -30.80 12.42 -7.86
C GLU A 290 -29.90 13.34 -8.72
N SER A 291 -30.48 13.92 -9.77
CA SER A 291 -29.80 14.84 -10.69
C SER A 291 -29.08 15.96 -9.92
N GLY A 292 -27.78 16.14 -10.19
CA GLY A 292 -26.91 17.10 -9.51
C GLY A 292 -26.42 16.68 -8.12
N LYS A 293 -26.81 15.50 -7.62
CA LYS A 293 -26.40 14.98 -6.31
C LYS A 293 -25.34 13.88 -6.44
N ALA A 294 -24.71 13.56 -5.31
CA ALA A 294 -23.69 12.54 -5.20
C ALA A 294 -23.79 11.77 -3.86
N PHE A 295 -23.20 10.58 -3.83
CA PHE A 295 -22.82 9.90 -2.59
C PHE A 295 -21.41 9.33 -2.72
N SER A 296 -20.76 8.99 -1.60
CA SER A 296 -19.40 8.45 -1.58
C SER A 296 -19.19 7.34 -0.60
N TYR A 297 -18.23 6.47 -0.93
CA TYR A 297 -17.74 5.38 -0.10
C TYR A 297 -16.25 5.62 0.21
N PRO A 298 -15.89 5.86 1.47
CA PRO A 298 -14.49 5.97 1.87
C PRO A 298 -13.71 4.67 1.64
N ILE A 299 -12.46 4.82 1.24
CA ILE A 299 -11.48 3.76 1.03
C ILE A 299 -10.33 3.94 2.03
N ALA A 300 -9.89 2.84 2.62
CA ALA A 300 -8.80 2.75 3.59
C ALA A 300 -9.03 3.61 4.85
N THR A 301 -10.27 3.67 5.34
CA THR A 301 -10.56 4.42 6.57
C THR A 301 -9.80 3.88 7.77
N LEU A 302 -9.50 4.79 8.70
CA LEU A 302 -8.67 4.54 9.86
C LEU A 302 -9.10 5.43 11.04
N PRO A 303 -8.63 5.18 12.28
CA PRO A 303 -8.87 6.09 13.39
C PRO A 303 -8.51 7.54 13.00
N ARG A 304 -9.35 8.51 13.38
CA ARG A 304 -9.25 9.93 12.94
C ARG A 304 -9.42 10.20 11.43
N GLY A 305 -9.82 9.22 10.64
CA GLY A 305 -10.01 9.32 9.19
C GLY A 305 -11.18 8.45 8.72
N GLN A 306 -12.32 8.58 9.39
CA GLN A 306 -13.51 7.75 9.17
C GLN A 306 -14.55 8.44 8.27
N LEU A 307 -14.39 9.76 8.04
CA LEU A 307 -15.29 10.59 7.23
C LEU A 307 -16.77 10.44 7.64
N GLY A 308 -17.02 10.39 8.96
CA GLY A 308 -18.37 10.31 9.54
C GLY A 308 -19.08 8.96 9.40
N THR A 309 -18.43 7.94 8.83
CA THR A 309 -19.07 6.62 8.61
C THR A 309 -19.00 5.68 9.82
N ASN A 310 -18.22 6.04 10.85
CA ASN A 310 -17.86 5.17 11.97
C ASN A 310 -17.21 3.84 11.56
N GLN A 311 -16.67 3.75 10.33
CA GLN A 311 -16.02 2.56 9.80
C GLN A 311 -14.50 2.72 9.85
N ILE A 312 -13.82 1.67 10.32
CA ILE A 312 -12.36 1.51 10.21
C ILE A 312 -12.09 0.30 9.30
N GLN A 313 -11.30 0.52 8.25
CA GLN A 313 -10.89 -0.53 7.30
C GLN A 313 -9.45 -1.02 7.55
N SER A 314 -8.73 -0.45 8.52
CA SER A 314 -7.36 -0.85 8.85
C SER A 314 -7.29 -2.34 9.22
N ALA A 315 -6.48 -3.12 8.51
CA ALA A 315 -6.39 -4.56 8.72
C ALA A 315 -5.84 -4.90 10.12
N PRO A 316 -6.46 -5.83 10.87
CA PRO A 316 -5.97 -6.23 12.18
C PRO A 316 -4.64 -6.99 12.06
N LEU A 317 -3.75 -6.80 13.04
CA LEU A 317 -2.50 -7.55 13.15
C LEU A 317 -2.68 -8.70 14.14
N VAL A 318 -2.41 -9.94 13.71
CA VAL A 318 -2.48 -11.13 14.58
C VAL A 318 -1.20 -11.35 15.38
N VAL A 319 -0.07 -10.91 14.85
CA VAL A 319 1.20 -10.80 15.57
C VAL A 319 1.93 -9.54 15.11
N ARG A 320 2.62 -8.86 16.02
CA ARG A 320 3.39 -7.63 15.75
C ARG A 320 4.49 -7.43 16.78
N TYR A 321 5.52 -6.66 16.45
CA TYR A 321 6.42 -6.11 17.46
C TYR A 321 5.74 -4.99 18.27
N PRO A 322 6.13 -4.78 19.54
CA PRO A 322 5.46 -3.81 20.41
C PRO A 322 5.57 -2.35 19.92
N ASP A 323 6.67 -2.02 19.23
CA ASP A 323 7.03 -0.69 18.72
C ASP A 323 6.45 -0.35 17.34
N THR A 324 5.70 -1.28 16.72
CA THR A 324 5.09 -1.11 15.40
C THR A 324 3.58 -0.87 15.49
N ALA A 325 2.98 -0.39 14.39
CA ALA A 325 1.56 -0.06 14.29
C ALA A 325 0.64 -1.12 14.92
N TYR A 326 -0.50 -0.69 15.48
CA TYR A 326 -1.47 -1.60 16.10
C TYR A 326 -2.39 -2.29 15.08
N GLN A 327 -2.56 -1.68 13.90
CA GLN A 327 -3.25 -2.22 12.74
C GLN A 327 -2.45 -1.82 11.50
N ALA A 328 -2.70 -2.46 10.36
CA ALA A 328 -2.10 -2.03 9.09
C ALA A 328 -2.80 -0.76 8.56
N HIS A 329 -2.60 0.36 9.25
CA HIS A 329 -3.13 1.65 8.84
C HIS A 329 -2.62 2.01 7.45
N GLY A 330 -3.50 2.54 6.59
CA GLY A 330 -3.17 2.81 5.20
C GLY A 330 -3.32 1.59 4.28
N ASN A 331 -3.46 0.36 4.78
CA ASN A 331 -3.82 -0.82 3.97
C ASN A 331 -2.93 -1.03 2.73
N TYR A 332 -1.63 -0.74 2.83
CA TYR A 332 -0.71 -0.85 1.70
C TYR A 332 -0.68 -2.26 1.11
N GLY A 333 -0.84 -2.35 -0.20
CA GLY A 333 -0.91 -3.63 -0.92
C GLY A 333 -2.27 -4.34 -0.86
N ILE A 334 -3.24 -3.84 -0.08
CA ILE A 334 -4.59 -4.42 -0.09
C ILE A 334 -5.28 -4.07 -1.40
N GLU A 335 -5.82 -5.09 -2.07
CA GLU A 335 -6.64 -4.93 -3.27
C GLU A 335 -8.08 -4.55 -2.91
N TYR A 336 -8.60 -3.46 -3.45
CA TYR A 336 -10.00 -3.10 -3.36
C TYR A 336 -10.73 -3.57 -4.61
N ASN A 337 -11.52 -4.64 -4.49
CA ASN A 337 -12.30 -5.22 -5.57
C ASN A 337 -13.78 -4.84 -5.41
N LEU A 338 -14.21 -3.80 -6.12
CA LEU A 338 -15.50 -3.15 -5.91
C LEU A 338 -16.38 -3.26 -7.15
N ILE A 339 -17.63 -3.69 -6.99
CA ILE A 339 -18.63 -3.77 -8.06
C ILE A 339 -19.79 -2.85 -7.72
N LEU A 340 -20.21 -2.02 -8.67
CA LEU A 340 -21.31 -1.06 -8.54
C LEU A 340 -22.35 -1.33 -9.64
N PRO A 341 -23.41 -2.11 -9.39
CA PRO A 341 -24.53 -2.31 -10.32
C PRO A 341 -25.42 -1.05 -10.39
N LEU A 342 -24.94 0.00 -11.06
CA LEU A 342 -25.61 1.31 -11.14
C LEU A 342 -26.96 1.20 -11.82
N TYR A 343 -28.02 1.66 -11.16
CA TYR A 343 -29.40 1.61 -11.65
C TYR A 343 -30.00 3.00 -11.81
N ASN A 344 -30.58 3.28 -12.98
CA ASN A 344 -31.34 4.49 -13.25
C ASN A 344 -32.85 4.26 -13.00
N PRO A 345 -33.43 4.77 -11.88
CA PRO A 345 -34.84 4.57 -11.56
C PRO A 345 -35.78 5.49 -12.36
N LYS A 346 -35.26 6.44 -13.15
CA LYS A 346 -36.06 7.45 -13.84
C LYS A 346 -36.62 6.91 -15.17
N SER A 347 -37.62 7.60 -15.69
CA SER A 347 -38.20 7.37 -17.02
C SER A 347 -37.39 8.02 -18.14
N GLN A 348 -36.33 8.76 -17.81
CA GLN A 348 -35.46 9.47 -18.75
C GLN A 348 -34.00 9.03 -18.57
N PRO A 349 -33.17 9.12 -19.63
CA PRO A 349 -31.74 8.86 -19.51
C PRO A 349 -31.08 9.75 -18.45
N GLN A 350 -30.08 9.23 -17.75
CA GLN A 350 -29.30 9.97 -16.75
C GLN A 350 -27.80 9.82 -17.06
N GLN A 351 -27.04 10.91 -16.94
CA GLN A 351 -25.59 10.88 -17.03
C GLN A 351 -24.97 10.72 -15.64
N VAL A 352 -24.12 9.72 -15.47
CA VAL A 352 -23.51 9.36 -14.19
C VAL A 352 -22.00 9.30 -14.36
N ILE A 353 -21.29 9.89 -13.41
CA ILE A 353 -19.83 9.81 -13.34
C ILE A 353 -19.37 9.08 -12.09
N LEU A 354 -18.22 8.42 -12.22
CA LEU A 354 -17.49 7.82 -11.12
C LEU A 354 -16.13 8.50 -10.97
N THR A 355 -15.80 8.93 -9.76
CA THR A 355 -14.52 9.58 -9.44
C THR A 355 -13.87 8.93 -8.22
N LEU A 356 -12.54 8.84 -8.21
CA LEU A 356 -11.78 8.64 -6.97
C LEU A 356 -11.30 10.02 -6.50
N GLN A 357 -11.45 10.38 -5.23
CA GLN A 357 -11.08 11.71 -4.71
C GLN A 357 -10.27 11.62 -3.41
N THR A 358 -9.55 12.69 -3.07
CA THR A 358 -8.76 12.81 -1.85
C THR A 358 -9.25 13.99 -1.00
N PRO A 359 -10.33 13.83 -0.21
CA PRO A 359 -10.87 14.91 0.61
C PRO A 359 -9.94 15.26 1.78
N ILE A 360 -10.24 16.36 2.46
CA ILE A 360 -9.66 16.67 3.76
C ILE A 360 -10.02 15.55 4.73
N LYS A 361 -9.01 14.97 5.39
CA LYS A 361 -9.21 13.89 6.36
C LYS A 361 -9.94 14.40 7.60
N GLU A 362 -11.04 13.73 7.94
CA GLU A 362 -11.84 14.02 9.13
C GLU A 362 -12.28 12.72 9.82
N GLU A 363 -12.45 12.76 11.14
CA GLU A 363 -13.05 11.67 11.90
C GLU A 363 -14.57 11.68 11.75
N LYS A 364 -15.18 12.78 12.19
CA LYS A 364 -16.58 13.11 11.96
C LYS A 364 -16.63 14.24 10.94
N LEU A 365 -17.64 14.24 10.08
CA LEU A 365 -17.82 15.34 9.15
C LEU A 365 -18.18 16.61 9.93
N SER A 366 -17.36 17.66 9.80
CA SER A 366 -17.65 18.97 10.39
C SER A 366 -18.79 19.70 9.67
N GLN A 367 -19.05 19.34 8.42
CA GLN A 367 -20.08 19.89 7.54
C GLN A 367 -20.80 18.74 6.80
N PRO A 368 -22.03 18.92 6.28
CA PRO A 368 -22.79 17.84 5.64
C PRO A 368 -22.28 17.49 4.22
N GLY A 369 -21.05 17.01 4.13
CA GLY A 369 -20.40 16.67 2.85
C GLY A 369 -18.90 16.43 3.00
N LEU A 370 -18.21 16.34 1.87
CA LEU A 370 -16.75 16.26 1.82
C LEU A 370 -16.15 17.65 1.60
N ARG A 371 -15.01 17.91 2.23
CA ARG A 371 -14.25 19.16 2.08
C ARG A 371 -12.98 18.93 1.27
N PHE A 372 -12.61 19.95 0.50
CA PHE A 372 -11.47 19.97 -0.41
C PHE A 372 -10.75 21.32 -0.31
N PHE A 373 -9.51 21.40 -0.79
CA PHE A 373 -8.74 22.65 -0.86
C PHE A 373 -8.73 23.21 -2.28
N ASP A 374 -8.75 24.53 -2.42
CA ASP A 374 -8.60 25.23 -3.69
C ASP A 374 -7.54 26.36 -3.62
N PRO A 375 -6.36 26.17 -4.24
CA PRO A 375 -5.90 24.96 -4.90
C PRO A 375 -5.60 23.82 -3.91
N PRO A 376 -5.49 22.55 -4.37
CA PRO A 376 -5.05 21.44 -3.54
C PRO A 376 -3.68 21.70 -2.91
N ALA A 377 -3.46 21.16 -1.70
CA ALA A 377 -2.17 21.31 -1.02
C ALA A 377 -1.06 20.55 -1.79
N PRO A 378 0.21 20.94 -1.70
CA PRO A 378 1.26 20.41 -2.58
C PRO A 378 1.57 18.91 -2.35
N GLN A 379 1.20 18.33 -1.21
CA GLN A 379 1.52 16.95 -0.87
C GLN A 379 0.71 15.96 -1.70
N VAL A 380 1.38 15.02 -2.36
CA VAL A 380 0.75 13.87 -3.00
C VAL A 380 0.25 12.90 -1.94
N PHE A 381 -1.02 12.52 -2.03
CA PHE A 381 -1.72 11.64 -1.10
C PHE A 381 -2.19 10.35 -1.76
N PHE A 382 -2.29 10.29 -3.09
CA PHE A 382 -2.55 9.06 -3.80
C PHE A 382 -1.72 9.03 -5.08
N ARG A 383 -1.12 7.88 -5.35
CA ARG A 383 -0.38 7.65 -6.59
C ARG A 383 -0.42 6.17 -6.96
N GLY A 384 -1.21 5.82 -7.96
CA GLY A 384 -1.37 4.41 -8.33
C GLY A 384 -2.29 4.22 -9.52
N THR A 385 -2.34 2.97 -10.00
CA THR A 385 -3.20 2.60 -11.13
C THR A 385 -4.52 2.04 -10.63
N VAL A 386 -5.62 2.51 -11.23
CA VAL A 386 -6.97 2.00 -11.04
C VAL A 386 -7.41 1.29 -12.33
N ARG A 387 -7.89 0.06 -12.19
CA ARG A 387 -8.54 -0.71 -13.26
C ARG A 387 -10.05 -0.53 -13.17
N LEU A 388 -10.65 -0.24 -14.30
CA LEU A 388 -12.10 -0.06 -14.46
C LEU A 388 -12.60 -1.06 -15.49
N SER A 389 -13.72 -1.71 -15.21
CA SER A 389 -14.38 -2.59 -16.19
C SER A 389 -15.88 -2.33 -16.21
N TYR A 390 -16.42 -2.04 -17.38
CA TYR A 390 -17.82 -1.65 -17.56
C TYR A 390 -18.24 -1.82 -19.03
N GLU A 391 -19.53 -1.72 -19.30
CA GLU A 391 -20.05 -1.62 -20.66
C GLU A 391 -20.25 -0.13 -21.00
N ASP A 392 -19.75 0.33 -22.15
CA ASP A 392 -19.95 1.72 -22.58
C ASP A 392 -21.35 1.97 -23.14
N ASP A 393 -21.64 3.21 -23.55
CA ASP A 393 -22.96 3.60 -24.05
C ASP A 393 -23.34 2.93 -25.39
N GLN A 394 -22.37 2.31 -26.09
CA GLN A 394 -22.59 1.53 -27.31
C GLN A 394 -22.76 0.03 -27.05
N GLY A 395 -22.68 -0.40 -25.79
CA GLY A 395 -22.79 -1.79 -25.42
C GLY A 395 -21.47 -2.57 -25.49
N LYS A 396 -20.33 -1.88 -25.65
CA LYS A 396 -19.02 -2.53 -25.75
C LYS A 396 -18.37 -2.66 -24.39
N SER A 397 -17.87 -3.86 -24.06
CA SER A 397 -17.08 -4.07 -22.85
C SER A 397 -15.77 -3.28 -22.93
N GLN A 398 -15.52 -2.49 -21.88
CA GLN A 398 -14.32 -1.69 -21.69
C GLN A 398 -13.53 -2.23 -20.50
N ILE A 399 -12.21 -2.29 -20.66
CA ILE A 399 -11.26 -2.45 -19.55
C ILE A 399 -10.25 -1.32 -19.68
N ARG A 400 -10.24 -0.42 -18.70
CA ARG A 400 -9.34 0.73 -18.68
C ARG A 400 -8.39 0.64 -17.50
N TYR A 401 -7.16 1.07 -17.70
CA TYR A 401 -6.18 1.26 -16.64
C TYR A 401 -5.82 2.74 -16.62
N ILE A 402 -6.02 3.38 -15.48
CA ILE A 402 -5.78 4.81 -15.33
C ILE A 402 -4.80 5.00 -14.18
N HIS A 403 -3.66 5.63 -14.45
CA HIS A 403 -2.76 6.08 -13.39
C HIS A 403 -3.25 7.42 -12.85
N LEU A 404 -3.36 7.53 -11.53
CA LEU A 404 -3.80 8.73 -10.84
C LEU A 404 -2.67 9.29 -9.99
N VAL A 405 -2.52 10.61 -10.01
CA VAL A 405 -1.77 11.38 -9.03
C VAL A 405 -2.71 12.38 -8.37
N GLN A 406 -2.99 12.18 -7.08
CA GLN A 406 -3.84 13.08 -6.32
C GLN A 406 -3.10 13.69 -5.15
N ARG A 407 -3.36 14.97 -4.94
CA ARG A 407 -2.87 15.78 -3.84
C ARG A 407 -3.88 15.84 -2.70
N ARG A 408 -3.41 16.23 -1.52
CA ARG A 408 -4.27 16.41 -0.35
C ARG A 408 -5.35 17.46 -0.64
N GLY A 409 -6.60 17.10 -0.36
CA GLY A 409 -7.75 17.97 -0.57
C GLY A 409 -8.13 18.14 -2.05
N GLN A 410 -7.70 17.24 -2.94
CA GLN A 410 -8.03 17.32 -4.37
C GLN A 410 -9.35 16.60 -4.70
N GLN A 411 -10.26 17.31 -5.38
CA GLN A 411 -11.42 16.70 -6.03
C GLN A 411 -10.96 15.83 -7.22
N GLY A 412 -11.65 14.72 -7.45
CA GLY A 412 -11.32 13.81 -8.54
C GLY A 412 -11.98 14.20 -9.85
N GLU A 413 -11.31 13.93 -10.97
CA GLU A 413 -11.95 14.00 -12.30
C GLU A 413 -12.68 12.70 -12.62
N ALA A 414 -13.55 12.74 -13.64
CA ALA A 414 -14.35 11.59 -14.06
C ALA A 414 -13.47 10.48 -14.65
N LEU A 415 -13.50 9.31 -13.99
CA LEU A 415 -12.82 8.11 -14.46
C LEU A 415 -13.70 7.29 -15.42
N VAL A 416 -15.01 7.33 -15.14
CA VAL A 416 -16.07 6.73 -15.95
C VAL A 416 -17.18 7.76 -16.09
N GLN A 417 -17.75 7.87 -17.28
CA GLN A 417 -18.96 8.63 -17.57
C GLN A 417 -19.88 7.75 -18.42
N LEU A 418 -21.11 7.54 -17.96
CA LEU A 418 -22.10 6.67 -18.62
C LEU A 418 -23.43 7.40 -18.77
N THR A 419 -24.11 7.12 -19.87
CA THR A 419 -25.51 7.50 -20.09
C THR A 419 -26.37 6.26 -19.85
N LEU A 420 -27.03 6.21 -18.69
CA LEU A 420 -27.92 5.11 -18.33
C LEU A 420 -29.32 5.38 -18.88
N LYS A 421 -29.86 4.46 -19.67
CA LYS A 421 -31.23 4.46 -20.19
C LYS A 421 -32.24 4.36 -19.04
N PRO A 422 -33.51 4.71 -19.27
CA PRO A 422 -34.57 4.49 -18.27
C PRO A 422 -34.61 3.04 -17.80
N GLN A 423 -34.67 2.82 -16.49
CA GLN A 423 -34.72 1.49 -15.86
C GLN A 423 -33.51 0.59 -16.16
N GLU A 424 -32.41 1.15 -16.68
CA GLU A 424 -31.19 0.38 -16.95
C GLU A 424 -30.41 0.12 -15.67
N THR A 425 -29.91 -1.11 -15.53
CA THR A 425 -28.83 -1.46 -14.60
C THR A 425 -27.56 -1.72 -15.38
N ARG A 426 -26.47 -1.00 -15.07
CA ARG A 426 -25.16 -1.22 -15.67
C ARG A 426 -24.07 -1.37 -14.60
N PRO A 427 -23.41 -2.53 -14.50
CA PRO A 427 -22.33 -2.74 -13.54
C PRO A 427 -21.05 -2.02 -13.96
N VAL A 428 -20.41 -1.37 -12.98
CA VAL A 428 -19.05 -0.84 -13.08
C VAL A 428 -18.19 -1.51 -12.02
N LYS A 429 -17.09 -2.14 -12.44
CA LYS A 429 -16.07 -2.67 -11.55
C LYS A 429 -14.93 -1.68 -11.40
N VAL A 430 -14.51 -1.43 -10.16
CA VAL A 430 -13.32 -0.65 -9.79
C VAL A 430 -12.38 -1.57 -9.03
N ASP A 431 -11.11 -1.60 -9.44
CA ASP A 431 -10.12 -2.51 -8.89
C ASP A 431 -8.75 -1.85 -8.82
N PHE A 432 -8.12 -1.86 -7.65
CA PHE A 432 -6.77 -1.33 -7.46
C PHE A 432 -6.14 -1.88 -6.18
N LEU A 433 -4.81 -1.95 -6.15
CA LEU A 433 -4.07 -2.15 -4.91
C LEU A 433 -3.73 -0.79 -4.31
N TYR A 434 -4.00 -0.64 -3.01
CA TYR A 434 -3.75 0.61 -2.31
C TYR A 434 -2.23 0.87 -2.20
N PRO A 435 -1.70 1.96 -2.79
CA PRO A 435 -0.25 2.16 -2.92
C PRO A 435 0.47 2.42 -1.59
N PRO A 436 1.73 1.98 -1.43
CA PRO A 436 2.47 2.15 -0.17
C PRO A 436 2.94 3.58 0.12
N ASP A 437 2.87 4.47 -0.88
CA ASP A 437 3.17 5.90 -0.75
C ASP A 437 1.89 6.77 -0.62
N ALA A 438 0.72 6.14 -0.41
CA ALA A 438 -0.54 6.84 -0.29
C ALA A 438 -0.88 7.22 1.16
N SER A 439 -1.55 8.35 1.34
CA SER A 439 -2.09 8.84 2.61
C SER A 439 -3.61 8.75 2.60
N ALA A 440 -4.13 7.87 3.45
CA ALA A 440 -5.56 7.59 3.57
C ALA A 440 -6.34 8.68 4.33
N PRO A 441 -7.68 8.75 4.14
CA PRO A 441 -8.50 7.96 3.21
C PRO A 441 -8.68 8.63 1.84
N GLN A 442 -8.95 7.82 0.81
CA GLN A 442 -9.57 8.27 -0.45
C GLN A 442 -11.08 8.00 -0.41
N VAL A 443 -11.82 8.49 -1.40
CA VAL A 443 -13.26 8.22 -1.53
C VAL A 443 -13.60 7.85 -2.97
N LEU A 444 -14.44 6.84 -3.15
CA LEU A 444 -15.10 6.54 -4.41
C LEU A 444 -16.46 7.25 -4.43
N THR A 445 -16.72 8.05 -5.46
CA THR A 445 -17.92 8.89 -5.55
C THR A 445 -18.71 8.58 -6.81
N VAL A 446 -20.01 8.38 -6.65
CA VAL A 446 -21.00 8.33 -7.75
C VAL A 446 -21.73 9.66 -7.75
N LYS A 447 -21.79 10.32 -8.91
CA LYS A 447 -22.51 11.58 -9.10
C LYS A 447 -23.37 11.51 -10.36
N THR A 448 -24.62 11.92 -10.25
CA THR A 448 -25.49 12.13 -11.41
C THR A 448 -25.35 13.57 -11.86
N LEU A 449 -24.98 13.80 -13.11
CA LEU A 449 -24.83 15.13 -13.67
C LEU A 449 -26.21 15.78 -13.85
N PRO A 450 -26.33 17.12 -13.68
CA PRO A 450 -27.53 17.84 -14.04
C PRO A 450 -27.91 17.54 -15.50
N LEU A 451 -29.20 17.37 -15.76
CA LEU A 451 -29.73 17.35 -17.12
C LEU A 451 -29.46 18.72 -17.73
N LYS A 452 -28.81 18.75 -18.90
CA LYS A 452 -28.63 19.99 -19.67
C LYS A 452 -29.94 20.42 -20.31
#